data_AF-A0A936B7V5-F1
#
_entry.id   AF-A0A936B7V5-F1
#
_cell.length_a   1.000
_cell.length_b   1.000
_cell.length_c   1.000
_cell.angle_alpha   90.00
_cell.angle_beta   90.00
_cell.angle_gamma   90.00
#
_symmetry.space_group_name_H-M   'P 1'
#
loop_
_entity.id
_entity.type
_entity.pdbx_description
1 polymer ?
#
loop_
_entity_poly.entity_id
_entity_poly.type
_entity_poly.pdbx_seq_one_letter_code
_entity_poly.pdbx_strand_id
1 'polypeptide(L)'
;MSFEEISERLSKFNELNKALNEVENNYVFNGPEDEINYYKNEKPEFQKYGIYYEFIYNLELRRPPLAMRYYKKELLKLDDEFPSIEAYVIYFRAKSSDRDNELFRKESKDNHVFALVKSNFMLTKYLMGRTETRTADEIIASFPKIKWNLGEHDILEIAKSFKGLGYAEGTLTDIAESLGKFFGKEMKNIYIKSNLISNRLNPAKFLEPCVKWLKNPNTRLGA
;
A
#
# COMPACT_ATOMS: atom_id res chain seq x y z
N MET A 1 -1.60 16.14 -15.86
CA MET A 1 -3.01 16.46 -16.13
C MET A 1 -3.17 17.96 -16.09
N SER A 2 -3.67 18.56 -17.17
CA SER A 2 -4.02 19.99 -17.19
C SER A 2 -5.40 20.21 -16.57
N PHE A 3 -5.77 21.46 -16.33
CA PHE A 3 -7.10 21.79 -15.80
C PHE A 3 -8.21 21.52 -16.82
N GLU A 4 -7.95 21.78 -18.10
CA GLU A 4 -8.86 21.52 -19.21
C GLU A 4 -9.15 20.02 -19.31
N GLU A 5 -8.11 19.19 -19.20
CA GLU A 5 -8.24 17.73 -19.22
C GLU A 5 -9.06 17.22 -18.03
N ILE A 6 -8.88 17.80 -16.83
CA ILE A 6 -9.69 17.49 -15.65
C ILE A 6 -11.17 17.82 -15.90
N SER A 7 -11.44 19.03 -16.43
CA SER A 7 -12.78 19.52 -16.71
C SER A 7 -13.50 18.65 -17.76
N GLU A 8 -12.81 18.31 -18.85
CA GLU A 8 -13.33 17.43 -19.90
C GLU A 8 -13.69 16.05 -19.35
N ARG A 9 -12.78 15.44 -18.56
CA ARG A 9 -12.99 14.12 -17.97
C ARG A 9 -14.13 14.11 -16.96
N LEU A 10 -14.27 15.16 -16.14
CA LEU A 10 -15.38 15.31 -15.20
C LEU A 10 -16.72 15.46 -15.94
N SER A 11 -16.76 16.28 -16.99
CA SER A 11 -17.94 16.44 -17.83
C SER A 11 -18.37 15.11 -18.46
N LYS A 12 -17.41 14.37 -19.04
CA LYS A 12 -17.69 13.06 -19.62
C LYS A 12 -18.14 12.02 -18.59
N PHE A 13 -17.55 12.04 -17.39
CA PHE A 13 -18.00 11.20 -16.29
C PHE A 13 -19.46 11.49 -15.93
N ASN A 14 -19.85 12.77 -15.80
CA ASN A 14 -21.21 13.16 -15.43
C ASN A 14 -22.24 12.70 -16.47
N GLU A 15 -21.92 12.81 -17.76
CA GLU A 15 -22.74 12.29 -18.86
C GLU A 15 -22.95 10.77 -18.73
N LEU A 16 -21.86 10.02 -18.56
CA LEU A 16 -21.91 8.55 -18.43
C LEU A 16 -22.61 8.10 -17.14
N ASN A 17 -22.37 8.80 -16.03
CA ASN A 17 -22.98 8.48 -14.74
C ASN A 17 -24.49 8.72 -14.77
N LYS A 18 -24.96 9.74 -15.50
CA LYS A 18 -26.40 9.95 -15.73
C LYS A 18 -27.01 8.75 -16.46
N ALA A 19 -26.41 8.32 -17.58
CA ALA A 19 -26.88 7.17 -18.33
C ALA A 19 -26.84 5.87 -17.49
N LEU A 20 -25.78 5.67 -16.71
CA LEU A 20 -25.65 4.53 -15.81
C LEU A 20 -26.78 4.51 -14.76
N ASN A 21 -27.09 5.65 -14.13
CA ASN A 21 -28.15 5.74 -13.14
C ASN A 21 -29.53 5.43 -13.74
N GLU A 22 -29.80 5.86 -14.98
CA GLU A 22 -31.05 5.54 -15.69
C GLU A 22 -31.18 4.02 -15.94
N VAL A 23 -30.10 3.35 -16.33
CA VAL A 23 -30.08 1.88 -16.49
C VAL A 23 -30.21 1.18 -15.14
N GLU A 24 -29.43 1.58 -14.14
CA GLU A 24 -29.41 0.97 -12.80
C GLU A 24 -30.75 1.07 -12.07
N ASN A 25 -31.49 2.17 -12.29
CA ASN A 25 -32.82 2.35 -11.70
C ASN A 25 -33.83 1.31 -12.19
N ASN A 26 -33.72 0.89 -13.46
CA ASN A 26 -34.61 -0.08 -14.08
C ASN A 26 -34.07 -1.52 -14.00
N TYR A 27 -32.81 -1.69 -13.60
CA TYR A 27 -32.17 -2.99 -13.53
C TYR A 27 -32.69 -3.81 -12.33
N VAL A 28 -33.01 -5.07 -12.59
CA VAL A 28 -33.41 -6.07 -11.58
C VAL A 28 -32.30 -7.10 -11.47
N PHE A 29 -31.64 -7.15 -10.32
CA PHE A 29 -30.57 -8.11 -10.05
C PHE A 29 -31.12 -9.53 -9.95
N ASN A 30 -30.31 -10.52 -10.36
CA ASN A 30 -30.69 -11.93 -10.31
C ASN A 30 -30.70 -12.52 -8.89
N GLY A 31 -30.18 -11.77 -7.92
CA GLY A 31 -30.12 -12.14 -6.52
C GLY A 31 -29.20 -11.21 -5.72
N PRO A 32 -29.07 -11.45 -4.41
CA PRO A 32 -28.28 -10.58 -3.55
C PRO A 32 -26.78 -10.60 -3.85
N GLU A 33 -26.25 -11.75 -4.26
CA GLU A 33 -24.82 -11.91 -4.62
C GLU A 33 -24.46 -11.13 -5.90
N ASP A 34 -25.36 -11.11 -6.88
CA ASP A 34 -25.22 -10.36 -8.13
C ASP A 34 -25.18 -8.85 -7.85
N GLU A 35 -26.10 -8.39 -7.02
CA GLU A 35 -26.17 -7.01 -6.54
C GLU A 35 -24.92 -6.61 -5.75
N ILE A 36 -24.49 -7.45 -4.80
CA ILE A 36 -23.27 -7.23 -4.01
C ILE A 36 -22.06 -7.15 -4.94
N ASN A 37 -21.91 -8.07 -5.89
CA ASN A 37 -20.79 -8.05 -6.83
C ASN A 37 -20.76 -6.76 -7.65
N TYR A 38 -21.92 -6.29 -8.13
CA TYR A 38 -22.02 -5.02 -8.85
C TYR A 38 -21.57 -3.83 -7.99
N TYR A 39 -22.12 -3.65 -6.78
CA TYR A 39 -21.79 -2.51 -5.92
C TYR A 39 -20.40 -2.60 -5.28
N LYS A 40 -19.87 -3.80 -5.07
CA LYS A 40 -18.54 -4.03 -4.47
C LYS A 40 -17.42 -3.95 -5.50
N ASN A 41 -17.60 -4.54 -6.68
CA ASN A 41 -16.51 -4.74 -7.64
C ASN A 41 -16.65 -3.87 -8.89
N GLU A 42 -17.80 -3.89 -9.55
CA GLU A 42 -17.97 -3.28 -10.87
C GLU A 42 -18.20 -1.77 -10.80
N LYS A 43 -19.25 -1.33 -10.10
CA LYS A 43 -19.63 0.07 -9.97
C LYS A 43 -18.50 0.94 -9.39
N PRO A 44 -17.73 0.49 -8.37
CA PRO A 44 -16.60 1.26 -7.86
C PRO A 44 -15.46 1.49 -8.85
N GLU A 45 -15.26 0.61 -9.84
CA GLU A 45 -14.25 0.82 -10.88
C GLU A 45 -14.58 2.02 -11.76
N PHE A 46 -15.86 2.32 -11.95
CA PHE A 46 -16.31 3.52 -12.63
C PHE A 46 -16.43 4.72 -11.68
N GLN A 47 -17.13 4.57 -10.56
CA GLN A 47 -17.47 5.69 -9.67
C GLN A 47 -16.27 6.36 -8.99
N LYS A 48 -15.17 5.64 -8.78
CA LYS A 48 -13.93 6.22 -8.22
C LYS A 48 -13.45 7.44 -9.04
N TYR A 49 -13.70 7.44 -10.35
CA TYR A 49 -13.30 8.54 -11.23
C TYR A 49 -14.13 9.80 -10.98
N GLY A 50 -15.43 9.68 -10.70
CA GLY A 50 -16.27 10.84 -10.38
C GLY A 50 -15.79 11.57 -9.15
N ILE A 51 -15.64 10.83 -8.05
CA ILE A 51 -15.15 11.36 -6.77
C ILE A 51 -13.75 11.98 -6.96
N TYR A 52 -12.87 11.29 -7.66
CA TYR A 52 -11.51 11.77 -7.95
C TYR A 52 -11.51 13.08 -8.77
N TYR A 53 -12.22 13.11 -9.91
CA TYR A 53 -12.23 14.26 -10.82
C TYR A 53 -12.92 15.47 -10.20
N GLU A 54 -14.00 15.28 -9.48
CA GLU A 54 -14.69 16.35 -8.76
C GLU A 54 -13.77 16.99 -7.72
N PHE A 55 -13.07 16.17 -6.93
CA PHE A 55 -12.15 16.67 -5.92
C PHE A 55 -10.99 17.44 -6.54
N ILE A 56 -10.30 16.88 -7.55
CA ILE A 56 -9.17 17.59 -8.16
C ILE A 56 -9.62 18.83 -8.94
N TYR A 57 -10.82 18.82 -9.54
CA TYR A 57 -11.38 20.00 -10.21
C TYR A 57 -11.56 21.14 -9.20
N ASN A 58 -12.22 20.87 -8.08
CA ASN A 58 -12.43 21.83 -7.00
C ASN A 58 -11.11 22.33 -6.39
N LEU A 59 -10.13 21.42 -6.30
CA LEU A 59 -8.80 21.72 -5.79
C LEU A 59 -8.03 22.65 -6.75
N GLU A 60 -8.00 22.35 -8.05
CA GLU A 60 -7.33 23.19 -9.05
C GLU A 60 -8.02 24.55 -9.22
N LEU A 61 -9.35 24.62 -9.08
CA LEU A 61 -10.11 25.87 -9.14
C LEU A 61 -9.67 26.87 -8.04
N ARG A 62 -9.25 26.35 -6.88
CA ARG A 62 -8.82 27.15 -5.72
C ARG A 62 -7.30 27.32 -5.64
N ARG A 63 -6.57 26.93 -6.68
CA ARG A 63 -5.10 26.90 -6.67
C ARG A 63 -4.51 28.31 -6.51
N PRO A 64 -3.75 28.58 -5.43
CA PRO A 64 -3.07 29.86 -5.26
C PRO A 64 -1.74 29.88 -6.03
N PRO A 65 -1.10 31.07 -6.17
CA PRO A 65 0.23 31.19 -6.77
C PRO A 65 1.31 30.29 -6.14
N LEU A 66 1.28 30.10 -4.81
CA LEU A 66 2.17 29.20 -4.07
C LEU A 66 1.63 27.76 -4.01
N ALA A 67 1.48 27.14 -5.18
CA ALA A 67 0.77 25.87 -5.34
C ALA A 67 1.36 24.71 -4.51
N MET A 68 2.69 24.61 -4.34
CA MET A 68 3.30 23.49 -3.60
C MET A 68 2.88 23.43 -2.12
N ARG A 69 2.87 24.58 -1.43
CA ARG A 69 2.43 24.64 -0.02
C ARG A 69 0.95 24.29 0.10
N TYR A 70 0.16 24.71 -0.88
CA TYR A 70 -1.26 24.39 -0.97
C TYR A 70 -1.49 22.88 -1.09
N TYR A 71 -0.86 22.19 -2.05
CA TYR A 71 -1.02 20.74 -2.20
C TYR A 71 -0.53 19.96 -0.99
N LYS A 72 0.55 20.39 -0.32
CA LYS A 72 1.01 19.75 0.94
C LYS A 72 -0.04 19.85 2.04
N LYS A 73 -0.69 21.01 2.15
CA LYS A 73 -1.78 21.21 3.12
C LYS A 73 -2.99 20.34 2.79
N GLU A 74 -3.38 20.24 1.52
CA GLU A 74 -4.48 19.36 1.12
C GLU A 74 -4.14 17.88 1.32
N LEU A 75 -2.89 17.47 1.13
CA LEU A 75 -2.43 16.11 1.45
C LEU A 75 -2.55 15.81 2.95
N LEU A 76 -2.11 16.74 3.81
CA LEU A 76 -2.27 16.59 5.26
C LEU A 76 -3.73 16.47 5.69
N LYS A 77 -4.66 17.19 5.04
CA LYS A 77 -6.09 17.03 5.32
C LYS A 77 -6.60 15.64 4.96
N LEU A 78 -6.14 15.04 3.86
CA LEU A 78 -6.52 13.67 3.52
C LEU A 78 -6.03 12.67 4.59
N ASP A 79 -4.83 12.90 5.13
CA ASP A 79 -4.30 12.10 6.24
C ASP A 79 -5.13 12.32 7.53
N ASP A 80 -5.54 13.55 7.82
CA ASP A 80 -6.40 13.88 8.97
C ASP A 80 -7.81 13.27 8.83
N GLU A 81 -8.32 13.13 7.61
CA GLU A 81 -9.61 12.50 7.30
C GLU A 81 -9.55 10.97 7.26
N PHE A 82 -8.36 10.37 7.15
CA PHE A 82 -8.17 8.92 7.05
C PHE A 82 -8.88 8.11 8.16
N PRO A 83 -8.86 8.50 9.45
CA PRO A 83 -9.55 7.77 10.51
C PRO A 83 -11.05 7.56 10.23
N SER A 84 -11.69 8.47 9.49
CA SER A 84 -13.12 8.35 9.14
C SER A 84 -13.43 7.23 8.13
N ILE A 85 -12.43 6.83 7.34
CA ILE A 85 -12.56 5.78 6.31
C ILE A 85 -11.71 4.54 6.61
N GLU A 86 -10.93 4.56 7.70
CA GLU A 86 -9.95 3.52 8.03
C GLU A 86 -10.57 2.12 8.06
N ALA A 87 -11.73 1.98 8.69
CA ALA A 87 -12.45 0.71 8.77
C ALA A 87 -12.78 0.15 7.37
N TYR A 88 -13.18 1.01 6.43
CA TYR A 88 -13.48 0.61 5.05
C TYR A 88 -12.20 0.26 4.27
N VAL A 89 -11.10 0.96 4.52
CA VAL A 89 -9.79 0.64 3.92
C VAL A 89 -9.31 -0.73 4.39
N ILE A 90 -9.43 -1.03 5.68
CA ILE A 90 -9.09 -2.35 6.24
C ILE A 90 -9.96 -3.42 5.61
N TYR A 91 -11.28 -3.22 5.57
CA TYR A 91 -12.22 -4.16 4.95
C TYR A 91 -11.89 -4.44 3.48
N PHE A 92 -11.65 -3.38 2.70
CA PHE A 92 -11.25 -3.45 1.29
C PHE A 92 -9.97 -4.27 1.10
N ARG A 93 -8.94 -4.02 1.92
CA ARG A 93 -7.63 -4.70 1.83
C ARG A 93 -7.69 -6.14 2.29
N ALA A 94 -8.48 -6.43 3.32
CA ALA A 94 -8.67 -7.79 3.84
C ALA A 94 -9.45 -8.68 2.86
N LYS A 95 -10.12 -8.09 1.85
CA LYS A 95 -11.04 -8.80 0.94
C LYS A 95 -12.13 -9.56 1.72
N SER A 96 -12.58 -8.98 2.83
CA SER A 96 -13.61 -9.59 3.67
C SER A 96 -14.98 -9.58 2.97
N SER A 97 -15.90 -10.43 3.46
CA SER A 97 -17.30 -10.51 2.99
C SER A 97 -18.33 -10.49 4.11
N ASP A 98 -17.89 -10.37 5.37
CA ASP A 98 -18.74 -10.42 6.57
C ASP A 98 -19.76 -9.28 6.65
N ARG A 99 -19.53 -8.16 5.96
CA ARG A 99 -20.43 -6.99 5.93
C ARG A 99 -21.00 -6.71 4.54
N ASP A 100 -20.90 -7.64 3.60
CA ASP A 100 -21.28 -7.36 2.21
C ASP A 100 -22.78 -7.03 2.07
N ASN A 101 -23.64 -7.74 2.80
CA ASN A 101 -25.08 -7.49 2.82
C ASN A 101 -25.46 -6.17 3.50
N GLU A 102 -24.61 -5.60 4.34
CA GLU A 102 -24.84 -4.29 4.97
C GLU A 102 -24.38 -3.17 4.04
N LEU A 103 -23.22 -3.34 3.41
CA LEU A 103 -22.53 -2.28 2.68
C LEU A 103 -22.94 -2.21 1.20
N PHE A 104 -23.14 -3.35 0.52
CA PHE A 104 -23.22 -3.40 -0.95
C PHE A 104 -24.62 -3.77 -1.48
N ARG A 105 -25.66 -3.32 -0.77
CA ARG A 105 -27.04 -3.35 -1.27
C ARG A 105 -27.39 -2.01 -1.91
N LYS A 106 -28.29 -1.99 -2.89
CA LYS A 106 -28.79 -0.77 -3.55
C LYS A 106 -29.34 0.25 -2.55
N GLU A 107 -29.99 -0.24 -1.49
CA GLU A 107 -30.58 0.58 -0.42
C GLU A 107 -29.56 1.06 0.61
N SER A 108 -28.35 0.49 0.63
CA SER A 108 -27.31 0.89 1.58
C SER A 108 -26.78 2.27 1.23
N LYS A 109 -26.63 3.12 2.25
CA LYS A 109 -26.00 4.45 2.10
C LYS A 109 -24.51 4.34 1.80
N ASP A 110 -23.90 3.20 2.14
CA ASP A 110 -22.46 2.96 2.06
C ASP A 110 -22.06 2.14 0.83
N ASN A 111 -22.97 1.93 -0.14
CA ASN A 111 -22.68 1.14 -1.35
C ASN A 111 -21.61 1.72 -2.28
N HIS A 112 -21.09 2.91 -1.97
CA HIS A 112 -20.03 3.60 -2.70
C HIS A 112 -18.70 3.64 -1.93
N VAL A 113 -18.57 3.01 -0.75
CA VAL A 113 -17.36 3.09 0.09
C VAL A 113 -16.10 2.58 -0.64
N PHE A 114 -16.21 1.57 -1.49
CA PHE A 114 -15.06 1.09 -2.27
C PHE A 114 -14.65 2.09 -3.36
N ALA A 115 -15.60 2.85 -3.92
CA ALA A 115 -15.27 3.94 -4.84
C ALA A 115 -14.49 5.03 -4.12
N LEU A 116 -14.92 5.38 -2.89
CA LEU A 116 -14.26 6.36 -2.02
C LEU A 116 -12.83 5.94 -1.63
N VAL A 117 -12.63 4.69 -1.22
CA VAL A 117 -11.30 4.16 -0.90
C VAL A 117 -10.37 4.23 -2.12
N LYS A 118 -10.87 3.81 -3.30
CA LYS A 118 -10.09 3.85 -4.54
C LYS A 118 -9.78 5.29 -4.97
N SER A 119 -10.74 6.21 -4.86
CA SER A 119 -10.50 7.62 -5.19
C SER A 119 -9.51 8.27 -4.23
N ASN A 120 -9.54 7.94 -2.94
CA ASN A 120 -8.58 8.46 -1.96
C ASN A 120 -7.14 8.03 -2.29
N PHE A 121 -6.92 6.79 -2.75
CA PHE A 121 -5.61 6.37 -3.25
C PHE A 121 -5.16 7.17 -4.49
N MET A 122 -6.07 7.44 -5.42
CA MET A 122 -5.78 8.25 -6.61
C MET A 122 -5.45 9.70 -6.24
N LEU A 123 -6.20 10.29 -5.29
CA LEU A 123 -5.97 11.64 -4.79
C LEU A 123 -4.63 11.77 -4.07
N THR A 124 -4.30 10.82 -3.22
CA THR A 124 -3.00 10.76 -2.54
C THR A 124 -1.87 10.75 -3.58
N LYS A 125 -1.96 9.87 -4.58
CA LYS A 125 -0.96 9.80 -5.67
C LYS A 125 -0.86 11.12 -6.45
N TYR A 126 -2.00 11.75 -6.75
CA TYR A 126 -2.05 13.05 -7.43
C TYR A 126 -1.32 14.14 -6.62
N LEU A 127 -1.65 14.27 -5.34
CA LEU A 127 -1.07 15.27 -4.44
C LEU A 127 0.41 15.01 -4.15
N MET A 128 0.82 13.76 -3.97
CA MET A 128 2.23 13.39 -3.85
C MET A 128 3.00 13.83 -5.10
N GLY A 129 2.50 13.53 -6.31
CA GLY A 129 3.12 13.97 -7.56
C GLY A 129 3.17 15.50 -7.76
N ARG A 130 2.32 16.27 -7.06
CA ARG A 130 2.33 17.74 -7.08
C ARG A 130 3.21 18.36 -5.98
N THR A 131 3.54 17.60 -4.94
CA THR A 131 4.29 18.08 -3.77
C THR A 131 5.74 17.60 -3.75
N GLU A 132 6.02 16.46 -4.38
CA GLU A 132 7.34 15.89 -4.54
C GLU A 132 8.03 16.50 -5.76
N THR A 133 8.89 17.49 -5.51
CA THR A 133 9.89 17.93 -6.49
C THR A 133 11.11 17.01 -6.52
N ARG A 134 11.15 16.03 -5.60
CA ARG A 134 12.30 15.16 -5.38
C ARG A 134 12.26 13.99 -6.35
N THR A 135 13.41 13.63 -6.90
CA THR A 135 13.53 12.40 -7.70
C THR A 135 13.28 11.18 -6.82
N ALA A 136 12.95 10.02 -7.43
CA ALA A 136 12.82 8.77 -6.69
C ALA A 136 14.09 8.45 -5.87
N ASP A 137 15.27 8.77 -6.41
CA ASP A 137 16.55 8.61 -5.74
C ASP A 137 16.71 9.52 -4.52
N GLU A 138 16.24 10.78 -4.61
CA GLU A 138 16.25 11.71 -3.49
C GLU A 138 15.26 11.30 -2.39
N ILE A 139 14.13 10.72 -2.77
CA ILE A 139 13.16 10.15 -1.81
C ILE A 139 13.78 8.96 -1.08
N ILE A 140 14.36 8.01 -1.83
CA ILE A 140 15.10 6.84 -1.29
C ILE A 140 16.24 7.29 -0.38
N ALA A 141 16.98 8.32 -0.76
CA ALA A 141 18.06 8.89 0.03
C ALA A 141 17.57 9.60 1.31
N SER A 142 16.34 10.13 1.30
CA SER A 142 15.74 10.85 2.43
C SER A 142 15.10 9.96 3.49
N PHE A 143 14.77 8.72 3.16
CA PHE A 143 14.37 7.76 4.20
C PHE A 143 15.55 7.57 5.16
N PRO A 144 15.31 7.55 6.49
CA PRO A 144 16.36 7.22 7.42
C PRO A 144 16.91 5.86 7.01
N LYS A 145 18.17 5.84 6.54
CA LYS A 145 18.86 4.59 6.24
C LYS A 145 18.83 3.80 7.52
N ILE A 146 17.94 2.82 7.62
CA ILE A 146 17.90 1.90 8.75
C ILE A 146 19.27 1.22 8.70
N LYS A 147 20.17 1.66 9.57
CA LYS A 147 21.50 1.09 9.69
C LYS A 147 21.32 -0.23 10.42
N TRP A 148 21.00 -1.26 9.66
CA TRP A 148 21.02 -2.62 10.15
C TRP A 148 22.46 -2.95 10.53
N ASN A 149 22.75 -2.99 11.83
CA ASN A 149 24.07 -3.36 12.32
C ASN A 149 24.25 -4.88 12.35
N LEU A 150 23.91 -5.55 11.24
CA LEU A 150 24.03 -7.01 11.13
C LEU A 150 25.46 -7.37 10.76
N GLY A 151 26.10 -8.25 11.52
CA GLY A 151 27.38 -8.85 11.12
C GLY A 151 27.21 -9.75 9.90
N GLU A 152 28.32 -10.04 9.20
CA GLU A 152 28.29 -10.99 8.08
C GLU A 152 27.80 -12.39 8.52
N HIS A 153 28.04 -12.74 9.78
CA HIS A 153 27.53 -13.98 10.36
C HIS A 153 26.02 -13.98 10.56
N ASP A 154 25.42 -12.86 10.94
CA ASP A 154 23.98 -12.75 11.15
C ASP A 154 23.24 -12.85 9.81
N ILE A 155 23.76 -12.15 8.81
CA ILE A 155 23.27 -12.21 7.42
C ILE A 155 23.34 -13.64 6.89
N LEU A 156 24.43 -14.35 7.15
CA LEU A 156 24.59 -15.75 6.72
C LEU A 156 23.67 -16.72 7.48
N GLU A 157 23.40 -16.46 8.75
CA GLU A 157 22.44 -17.24 9.55
C GLU A 157 21.01 -17.08 9.01
N ILE A 158 20.62 -15.85 8.63
CA ILE A 158 19.37 -15.57 7.92
C ILE A 158 19.32 -16.32 6.58
N ALA A 159 20.39 -16.24 5.79
CA ALA A 159 20.48 -16.91 4.49
C ALA A 159 20.31 -18.43 4.59
N LYS A 160 20.96 -19.06 5.58
CA LYS A 160 20.82 -20.51 5.86
C LYS A 160 19.40 -20.87 6.22
N SER A 161 18.70 -19.99 6.95
CA SER A 161 17.32 -20.24 7.39
C SER A 161 16.31 -20.11 6.26
N PHE A 162 16.42 -19.08 5.42
CA PHE A 162 15.59 -19.00 4.21
C PHE A 162 15.79 -20.19 3.29
N LYS A 163 17.05 -20.62 3.10
CA LYS A 163 17.34 -21.82 2.31
C LYS A 163 16.81 -23.10 2.94
N GLY A 164 17.00 -23.28 4.25
CA GLY A 164 16.55 -24.47 4.98
C GLY A 164 15.03 -24.61 5.05
N LEU A 165 14.30 -23.49 5.04
CA LEU A 165 12.83 -23.45 5.04
C LEU A 165 12.23 -23.51 3.62
N GLY A 166 13.06 -23.48 2.57
CA GLY A 166 12.57 -23.46 1.18
C GLY A 166 11.94 -22.13 0.75
N TYR A 167 12.22 -21.03 1.45
CA TYR A 167 11.72 -19.70 1.13
C TYR A 167 12.59 -18.93 0.13
N ALA A 168 13.79 -19.44 -0.16
CA ALA A 168 14.68 -18.86 -1.15
C ALA A 168 15.27 -19.96 -2.05
N GLU A 169 15.21 -19.73 -3.36
CA GLU A 169 15.84 -20.58 -4.37
C GLU A 169 17.30 -20.17 -4.59
N GLY A 170 18.13 -21.11 -5.06
CA GLY A 170 19.54 -20.85 -5.39
C GLY A 170 20.57 -21.40 -4.40
N THR A 171 21.85 -21.08 -4.62
CA THR A 171 22.93 -21.51 -3.73
C THR A 171 22.94 -20.68 -2.44
N LEU A 172 23.57 -21.20 -1.37
CA LEU A 172 23.68 -20.41 -0.13
C LEU A 172 24.48 -19.12 -0.38
N THR A 173 25.44 -19.18 -1.30
CA THR A 173 26.24 -18.04 -1.76
C THR A 173 25.36 -16.95 -2.36
N ASP A 174 24.49 -17.30 -3.32
CA ASP A 174 23.62 -16.34 -4.01
C ASP A 174 22.68 -15.62 -3.03
N ILE A 175 22.09 -16.38 -2.11
CA ILE A 175 21.17 -15.85 -1.10
C ILE A 175 21.93 -14.93 -0.14
N ALA A 176 23.10 -15.35 0.35
CA ALA A 176 23.90 -14.55 1.28
C ALA A 176 24.40 -13.27 0.63
N GLU A 177 24.89 -13.30 -0.60
CA GLU A 177 25.32 -12.11 -1.35
C GLU A 177 24.16 -11.14 -1.61
N SER A 178 22.98 -11.66 -1.93
CA SER A 178 21.78 -10.85 -2.17
C SER A 178 21.34 -10.12 -0.89
N LEU A 179 21.30 -10.83 0.24
CA LEU A 179 21.04 -10.23 1.55
C LEU A 179 22.15 -9.27 1.96
N GLY A 180 23.41 -9.58 1.66
CA GLY A 180 24.55 -8.70 1.85
C GLY A 180 24.34 -7.35 1.15
N LYS A 181 24.00 -7.37 -0.15
CA LYS A 181 23.68 -6.15 -0.91
C LYS A 181 22.53 -5.37 -0.28
N PHE A 182 21.46 -6.05 0.12
CA PHE A 182 20.30 -5.43 0.79
C PHE A 182 20.69 -4.73 2.09
N PHE A 183 21.55 -5.33 2.90
CA PHE A 183 22.04 -4.75 4.17
C PHE A 183 23.31 -3.89 4.01
N GLY A 184 23.75 -3.62 2.79
CA GLY A 184 24.96 -2.82 2.52
C GLY A 184 26.26 -3.46 3.01
N LYS A 185 26.35 -4.80 3.02
CA LYS A 185 27.54 -5.58 3.38
C LYS A 185 28.02 -6.48 2.24
N GLU A 186 29.31 -6.41 1.95
CA GLU A 186 29.97 -7.32 1.03
C GLU A 186 30.21 -8.66 1.74
N MET A 187 29.78 -9.78 1.14
CA MET A 187 29.88 -11.10 1.76
C MET A 187 31.10 -11.85 1.24
N LYS A 188 32.11 -12.06 2.09
CA LYS A 188 33.32 -12.83 1.75
C LYS A 188 33.36 -14.18 2.46
N ASN A 189 34.06 -15.18 1.91
CA ASN A 189 34.36 -16.45 2.60
C ASN A 189 33.13 -17.18 3.15
N ILE A 190 32.04 -17.21 2.37
CA ILE A 190 30.72 -17.71 2.80
C ILE A 190 30.79 -19.17 3.30
N TYR A 191 31.55 -20.04 2.64
CA TYR A 191 31.73 -21.43 3.07
C TYR A 191 32.38 -21.56 4.45
N ILE A 192 33.47 -20.83 4.69
CA ILE A 192 34.18 -20.84 5.97
C ILE A 192 33.25 -20.34 7.09
N LYS A 193 32.58 -19.21 6.84
CA LYS A 193 31.61 -18.64 7.79
C LYS A 193 30.43 -19.56 8.04
N SER A 194 29.97 -20.29 7.03
CA SER A 194 28.86 -21.25 7.15
C SER A 194 29.26 -22.42 8.05
N ASN A 195 30.47 -22.96 7.88
CA ASN A 195 31.03 -24.00 8.74
C ASN A 195 31.20 -23.50 10.18
N LEU A 196 31.70 -22.28 10.36
CA LEU A 196 31.80 -21.66 11.68
C LEU A 196 30.44 -21.54 12.37
N ILE A 197 29.38 -21.16 11.64
CA ILE A 197 28.01 -21.10 12.17
C ILE A 197 27.50 -22.48 12.55
N SER A 198 27.70 -23.50 11.70
CA SER A 198 27.28 -24.87 11.98
C SER A 198 27.94 -25.46 13.23
N ASN A 199 29.19 -25.06 13.52
CA ASN A 199 29.96 -25.55 14.66
C ASN A 199 29.76 -24.73 15.95
N ARG A 200 28.87 -23.74 15.96
CA ARG A 200 28.51 -23.02 17.19
C ARG A 200 27.74 -23.95 18.12
N LEU A 201 27.92 -23.75 19.43
CA LEU A 201 27.06 -24.38 20.45
C LEU A 201 25.58 -24.02 20.23
N ASN A 202 25.31 -22.80 19.75
CA ASN A 202 23.99 -22.36 19.29
C ASN A 202 24.09 -21.84 17.84
N PRO A 203 23.71 -22.64 16.83
CA PRO A 203 23.70 -22.23 15.43
C PRO A 203 22.65 -21.17 15.10
N ALA A 204 21.63 -20.99 15.94
CA ALA A 204 20.53 -20.04 15.79
C ALA A 204 20.68 -18.82 16.73
N LYS A 205 21.92 -18.49 17.13
CA LYS A 205 22.22 -17.45 18.12
C LYS A 205 21.60 -16.10 17.75
N PHE A 206 21.59 -15.74 16.47
CA PHE A 206 21.03 -14.48 15.99
C PHE A 206 19.50 -14.55 15.86
N LEU A 207 18.98 -15.67 15.34
CA LEU A 207 17.54 -15.79 15.07
C LEU A 207 16.69 -16.04 16.31
N GLU A 208 17.24 -16.64 17.36
CA GLU A 208 16.50 -16.95 18.58
C GLU A 208 15.95 -15.67 19.27
N PRO A 209 16.73 -14.60 19.48
CA PRO A 209 16.20 -13.29 19.89
C PRO A 209 15.13 -12.73 18.95
N CYS A 210 15.30 -12.85 17.62
CA CYS A 210 14.32 -12.37 16.65
C CYS A 210 12.97 -13.10 16.79
N VAL A 211 13.00 -14.42 16.96
CA VAL A 211 11.79 -15.24 17.17
C VAL A 211 11.13 -14.88 18.50
N LYS A 212 11.90 -14.68 19.57
CA LYS A 212 11.38 -14.24 20.88
C LYS A 212 10.70 -12.88 20.77
N TRP A 213 11.32 -11.93 20.06
CA TRP A 213 10.74 -10.62 19.80
C TRP A 213 9.45 -10.70 18.98
N LEU A 214 9.42 -11.50 17.90
CA LEU A 214 8.21 -11.70 17.10
C LEU A 214 7.05 -12.30 17.89
N LYS A 215 7.35 -13.19 18.84
CA LYS A 215 6.33 -13.77 19.74
C LYS A 215 5.88 -12.80 20.84
N ASN A 216 6.74 -11.87 21.26
CA ASN A 216 6.47 -10.88 22.29
C ASN A 216 7.08 -9.51 21.91
N PRO A 217 6.37 -8.69 21.11
CA PRO A 217 6.91 -7.44 20.56
C PRO A 217 7.31 -6.40 21.62
N ASN A 218 6.77 -6.53 22.83
CA ASN A 218 7.05 -5.64 23.96
C ASN A 218 8.39 -5.93 24.66
N THR A 219 9.08 -7.02 24.30
CA THR A 219 10.38 -7.36 24.88
C THR A 219 11.46 -6.56 24.15
N ARG A 220 12.13 -5.63 24.82
CA ARG A 220 13.24 -4.87 24.19
C ARG A 220 14.34 -5.85 23.78
N LEU A 221 14.77 -5.80 22.52
CA LEU A 221 16.00 -6.45 22.08
C LEU A 221 17.15 -5.78 22.85
N GLY A 222 17.83 -6.53 23.71
CA GLY A 222 19.04 -6.04 24.37
C GLY A 222 20.07 -5.71 23.29
N ALA A 223 20.47 -4.44 23.23
CA ALA A 223 21.48 -3.92 22.33
C ALA A 223 22.89 -4.40 22.72
#